data_AF-A0A816DNY0-F1
#
_entry.id   AF-A0A816DNY0-F1
#
_cell.length_a   1.000
_cell.length_b   1.000
_cell.length_c   1.000
_cell.angle_alpha   90.00
_cell.angle_beta   90.00
_cell.angle_gamma   90.00
#
_symmetry.space_group_name_H-M   'P 1'
#
loop_
_entity.id
_entity.type
_entity.pdbx_description
1 polymer ?
#
loop_
_entity_poly.entity_id
_entity_poly.type
_entity_poly.pdbx_seq_one_letter_code
_entity_poly.pdbx_strand_id
1 'polypeptide(L)'
;IIHPDDAVLAVKANVAGIIVSNHGGRQLDTCMSTIEALADIMQAVRPLNTNMEIYMDGGIRRGTDILKAISLGAKAVCIGRPVLRGLSADGEKGVKHVLDILKKEFKLAMMLCGCQTVNELDKSLLHTTTLTSKL
;
A
#
# COMPACT_ATOMS: atom_id res chain seq x y z
N ILE A 1 6.17 5.71 -8.41
CA ILE A 1 6.03 4.87 -9.62
C ILE A 1 4.57 4.41 -9.69
N ILE A 2 3.97 4.41 -10.88
CA ILE A 2 2.59 3.92 -11.07
C ILE A 2 2.45 2.92 -12.23
N HIS A 3 3.48 2.76 -13.07
CA HIS A 3 3.46 1.84 -14.21
C HIS A 3 4.31 0.59 -13.92
N PRO A 4 3.87 -0.61 -14.32
CA PRO A 4 4.65 -1.85 -14.13
C PRO A 4 6.03 -1.82 -14.80
N ASP A 5 6.13 -1.27 -16.00
CA ASP A 5 7.41 -1.22 -16.74
C ASP A 5 8.49 -0.42 -15.99
N ASP A 6 8.11 0.67 -15.33
CA ASP A 6 9.02 1.47 -14.50
C ASP A 6 9.50 0.66 -13.28
N ALA A 7 8.63 -0.16 -12.70
CA ALA A 7 9.02 -1.04 -11.60
C ALA A 7 10.00 -2.13 -12.07
N VAL A 8 9.81 -2.67 -13.27
CA VAL A 8 10.76 -3.62 -13.89
C VAL A 8 12.11 -2.94 -14.17
N LEU A 9 12.10 -1.68 -14.64
CA LEU A 9 13.33 -0.90 -14.81
C LEU A 9 14.03 -0.64 -13.47
N ALA A 10 13.28 -0.35 -12.41
CA ALA A 10 13.83 -0.19 -11.07
C ALA A 10 14.54 -1.46 -10.57
N VAL A 11 13.95 -2.64 -10.83
CA VAL A 11 14.60 -3.93 -10.54
C VAL A 11 15.92 -4.08 -11.31
N LYS A 12 15.92 -3.77 -12.62
CA LYS A 12 17.14 -3.82 -13.46
C LYS A 12 18.22 -2.85 -13.00
N ALA A 13 17.81 -1.70 -12.46
CA ALA A 13 18.70 -0.70 -11.88
C ALA A 13 19.20 -1.07 -10.48
N ASN A 14 18.79 -2.22 -9.92
CA ASN A 14 19.19 -2.72 -8.61
C ASN A 14 18.94 -1.71 -7.47
N VAL A 15 17.82 -0.98 -7.53
CA VAL A 15 17.44 -0.06 -6.44
C VAL A 15 16.96 -0.86 -5.22
N ALA A 16 17.10 -0.29 -4.03
CA ALA A 16 16.69 -0.95 -2.79
C ALA A 16 15.15 -1.08 -2.67
N GLY A 17 14.41 -0.13 -3.23
CA GLY A 17 12.97 -0.14 -3.15
C GLY A 17 12.30 0.97 -3.96
N ILE A 18 10.98 0.84 -4.12
CA ILE A 18 10.13 1.82 -4.80
C ILE A 18 8.90 2.14 -3.95
N ILE A 19 8.30 3.30 -4.20
CA ILE A 19 6.99 3.66 -3.66
C ILE A 19 5.99 3.74 -4.81
N VAL A 20 4.93 2.92 -4.72
CA VAL A 20 3.76 3.02 -5.58
C VAL A 20 2.93 4.22 -5.13
N SER A 21 2.96 5.29 -5.92
CA SER A 21 2.43 6.59 -5.52
C SER A 21 2.17 7.48 -6.74
N ASN A 22 1.03 8.20 -6.70
CA ASN A 22 0.70 9.33 -7.55
C ASN A 22 0.74 10.67 -6.77
N HIS A 23 1.54 10.72 -5.71
CA HIS A 23 1.69 11.88 -4.81
C HIS A 23 0.38 12.27 -4.08
N GLY A 24 -0.51 11.30 -3.87
CA GLY A 24 -1.82 11.51 -3.25
C GLY A 24 -2.81 12.25 -4.15
N GLY A 25 -2.68 12.09 -5.47
CA GLY A 25 -3.53 12.71 -6.50
C GLY A 25 -3.24 14.20 -6.69
N ARG A 26 -1.96 14.60 -6.59
CA ARG A 26 -1.55 16.03 -6.60
C ARG A 26 -0.61 16.40 -7.75
N GLN A 27 -0.22 15.43 -8.57
CA GLN A 27 0.70 15.64 -9.69
C GLN A 27 -0.09 15.54 -10.99
N LEU A 28 -0.14 14.35 -11.59
CA LEU A 28 -0.96 14.09 -12.75
C LEU A 28 -2.37 13.66 -12.30
N ASP A 29 -3.39 14.40 -12.73
CA ASP A 29 -4.79 14.03 -12.50
C ASP A 29 -5.19 12.84 -13.39
N THR A 30 -6.34 12.22 -13.09
CA THR A 30 -6.91 11.05 -13.80
C THR A 30 -6.02 9.82 -13.88
N CYS A 31 -4.93 9.78 -13.10
CA CYS A 31 -4.11 8.59 -12.92
C CYS A 31 -4.90 7.47 -12.22
N MET A 32 -4.46 6.23 -12.48
CA MET A 32 -4.91 5.05 -11.76
C MET A 32 -4.78 5.21 -10.24
N SER A 33 -5.64 4.53 -9.48
CA SER A 33 -5.48 4.42 -8.05
C SER A 33 -4.18 3.66 -7.72
N THR A 34 -3.51 4.03 -6.63
CA THR A 34 -2.24 3.39 -6.25
C THR A 34 -2.40 1.92 -5.86
N ILE A 35 -3.59 1.49 -5.43
CA ILE A 35 -3.88 0.09 -5.11
C ILE A 35 -4.06 -0.77 -6.36
N GLU A 36 -4.68 -0.25 -7.42
CA GLU A 36 -4.75 -0.92 -8.72
C GLU A 36 -3.33 -1.00 -9.33
N ALA A 37 -2.58 0.13 -9.31
CA ALA A 37 -1.19 0.15 -9.79
C ALA A 37 -0.29 -0.84 -9.02
N LEU A 38 -0.49 -0.99 -7.70
CA LEU A 38 0.23 -1.98 -6.91
C LEU A 38 -0.06 -3.40 -7.39
N ALA A 39 -1.32 -3.73 -7.73
CA ALA A 39 -1.67 -5.06 -8.21
C ALA A 39 -0.92 -5.41 -9.50
N ASP A 40 -0.89 -4.48 -10.47
CA ASP A 40 -0.20 -4.65 -11.75
C ASP A 40 1.32 -4.70 -11.59
N ILE A 41 1.89 -3.82 -10.76
CA ILE A 41 3.31 -3.82 -10.44
C ILE A 41 3.73 -5.14 -9.80
N MET A 42 2.96 -5.66 -8.84
CA MET A 42 3.27 -6.93 -8.20
C MET A 42 3.15 -8.11 -9.17
N GLN A 43 2.28 -8.04 -10.18
CA GLN A 43 2.21 -9.06 -11.23
C GLN A 43 3.47 -9.06 -12.10
N ALA A 44 4.01 -7.88 -12.43
CA ALA A 44 5.23 -7.75 -13.23
C ALA A 44 6.52 -8.05 -12.43
N VAL A 45 6.57 -7.67 -11.16
CA VAL A 45 7.80 -7.76 -10.35
C VAL A 45 8.00 -9.12 -9.69
N ARG A 46 6.93 -9.79 -9.21
CA ARG A 46 7.05 -11.09 -8.51
C ARG A 46 7.84 -12.15 -9.29
N PRO A 47 7.63 -12.33 -10.62
CA PRO A 47 8.38 -13.32 -11.40
C PRO A 47 9.89 -13.05 -11.49
N LEU A 48 10.34 -11.84 -11.17
CA LEU A 48 11.75 -11.44 -11.27
C LEU A 48 12.60 -11.88 -10.07
N ASN A 49 11.99 -12.44 -9.02
CA ASN A 49 12.69 -12.93 -7.81
C ASN A 49 13.68 -11.92 -7.21
N THR A 50 13.28 -10.64 -7.16
CA THR A 50 14.08 -9.55 -6.61
C THR A 50 13.89 -9.40 -5.10
N ASN A 51 14.91 -8.83 -4.43
CA ASN A 51 14.83 -8.39 -3.03
C ASN A 51 14.39 -6.92 -2.88
N MET A 52 14.08 -6.24 -3.99
CA MET A 52 13.63 -4.85 -3.98
C MET A 52 12.33 -4.72 -3.18
N GLU A 53 12.30 -3.80 -2.20
CA GLU A 53 11.11 -3.58 -1.38
C GLU A 53 10.10 -2.67 -2.10
N ILE A 54 8.82 -3.01 -2.01
CA ILE A 54 7.74 -2.22 -2.61
C ILE A 54 6.89 -1.63 -1.49
N TYR A 55 6.81 -0.31 -1.45
CA TYR A 55 5.95 0.46 -0.54
C TYR A 55 4.78 1.06 -1.31
N MET A 56 3.74 1.50 -0.63
CA MET A 56 2.60 2.18 -1.28
C MET A 56 2.08 3.34 -0.43
N ASP A 57 1.66 4.42 -1.07
CA ASP A 57 0.88 5.48 -0.43
C ASP A 57 -0.42 5.78 -1.19
N GLY A 58 -1.15 6.81 -0.77
CA GLY A 58 -2.37 7.25 -1.45
C GLY A 58 -3.61 6.58 -0.86
N GLY A 59 -4.58 7.40 -0.44
CA GLY A 59 -5.91 6.89 -0.06
C GLY A 59 -6.03 6.04 1.22
N ILE A 60 -4.95 5.60 1.89
CA ILE A 60 -5.05 4.76 3.11
C ILE A 60 -5.76 5.50 4.27
N ARG A 61 -6.94 5.04 4.68
CA ARG A 61 -7.71 5.66 5.78
C ARG A 61 -8.22 4.67 6.81
N ARG A 62 -8.18 3.38 6.53
CA ARG A 62 -8.60 2.30 7.43
C ARG A 62 -7.54 1.23 7.58
N GLY A 63 -7.61 0.48 8.69
CA GLY A 63 -6.79 -0.71 8.90
C GLY A 63 -6.93 -1.78 7.81
N THR A 64 -8.12 -1.92 7.23
CA THR A 64 -8.37 -2.85 6.11
C THR A 64 -7.73 -2.41 4.79
N ASP A 65 -7.46 -1.11 4.61
CA ASP A 65 -6.71 -0.62 3.45
C ASP A 65 -5.23 -1.05 3.55
N ILE A 66 -4.67 -0.99 4.77
CA ILE A 66 -3.33 -1.48 5.09
C ILE A 66 -3.24 -2.99 4.80
N LEU A 67 -4.22 -3.76 5.31
CA LEU A 67 -4.29 -5.20 5.08
C LEU A 67 -4.29 -5.54 3.58
N LYS A 68 -5.14 -4.89 2.78
CA LYS A 68 -5.22 -5.13 1.33
C LYS A 68 -3.90 -4.84 0.62
N ALA A 69 -3.25 -3.72 0.93
CA ALA A 69 -1.98 -3.36 0.31
C ALA A 69 -0.88 -4.37 0.64
N ILE A 70 -0.76 -4.79 1.91
CA ILE A 70 0.23 -5.78 2.32
C ILE A 70 -0.08 -7.15 1.69
N SER A 71 -1.34 -7.58 1.70
CA SER A 71 -1.79 -8.81 1.03
C SER A 71 -1.47 -8.85 -0.47
N LEU A 72 -1.50 -7.70 -1.16
CA LEU A 72 -1.07 -7.60 -2.56
C LEU A 72 0.46 -7.73 -2.74
N GLY A 73 1.23 -7.42 -1.69
CA GLY A 73 2.67 -7.59 -1.62
C GLY A 73 3.46 -6.33 -1.29
N ALA A 74 2.81 -5.25 -0.84
CA ALA A 74 3.53 -4.11 -0.28
C ALA A 74 4.20 -4.50 1.05
N LYS A 75 5.45 -4.07 1.25
CA LYS A 75 6.20 -4.23 2.50
C LYS A 75 5.58 -3.42 3.64
N ALA A 76 5.17 -2.19 3.33
CA ALA A 76 4.46 -1.29 4.23
C ALA A 76 3.70 -0.23 3.44
N VAL A 77 2.84 0.53 4.13
CA VAL A 77 2.14 1.68 3.55
C VAL A 77 2.53 2.98 4.23
N CYS A 78 2.50 4.08 3.46
CA CYS A 78 2.79 5.42 3.93
C CYS A 78 1.50 6.24 4.09
N ILE A 79 1.42 7.06 5.14
CA ILE A 79 0.23 7.86 5.47
C ILE A 79 0.56 9.35 5.37
N GLY A 80 -0.08 10.05 4.41
CA GLY A 80 0.10 11.50 4.22
C GLY A 80 -0.91 12.34 5.01
N ARG A 81 -1.98 12.79 4.33
CA ARG A 81 -2.99 13.73 4.87
C ARG A 81 -3.54 13.40 6.28
N PRO A 82 -3.83 12.15 6.66
CA PRO A 82 -4.30 11.85 8.01
C PRO A 82 -3.33 12.30 9.12
N VAL A 83 -2.03 12.13 8.91
CA VAL A 83 -1.00 12.57 9.88
C VAL A 83 -1.04 14.09 10.04
N LEU A 84 -1.09 14.82 8.92
CA LEU A 84 -1.17 16.29 8.94
C LEU A 84 -2.44 16.79 9.62
N ARG A 85 -3.57 16.12 9.40
CA ARG A 85 -4.83 16.46 10.07
C ARG A 85 -4.77 16.22 11.58
N GLY A 86 -4.17 15.11 12.01
CA GLY A 86 -3.90 14.85 13.42
C GLY A 86 -3.03 15.93 14.04
N LEU A 87 -1.93 16.30 13.34
CA LEU A 87 -1.03 17.38 13.77
C LEU A 87 -1.77 18.71 13.94
N SER A 88 -2.63 19.08 13.01
CA SER A 88 -3.41 20.32 13.09
C SER A 88 -4.47 20.31 14.20
N ALA A 89 -4.98 19.13 14.58
CA ALA A 89 -6.03 19.01 15.58
C ALA A 89 -5.50 19.07 17.02
N ASP A 90 -4.40 18.36 17.32
CA ASP A 90 -3.86 18.26 18.69
C ASP A 90 -2.33 18.01 18.70
N GLY A 91 -1.62 18.61 17.75
CA GLY A 91 -0.16 18.51 17.66
C GLY A 91 0.34 17.06 17.61
N GLU A 92 1.40 16.78 18.36
CA GLU A 92 1.97 15.43 18.48
C GLU A 92 0.94 14.39 18.96
N LYS A 93 0.07 14.75 19.92
CA LYS A 93 -0.95 13.85 20.45
C LYS A 93 -1.96 13.46 19.37
N GLY A 94 -2.34 14.41 18.51
CA GLY A 94 -3.22 14.14 17.38
C GLY A 94 -2.57 13.22 16.33
N VAL A 95 -1.27 13.40 16.04
CA VAL A 95 -0.51 12.47 15.18
C VAL A 95 -0.50 11.06 15.78
N LYS A 96 -0.15 10.95 17.06
CA LYS A 96 -0.13 9.68 17.78
C LYS A 96 -1.51 9.00 17.75
N HIS A 97 -2.57 9.76 17.98
CA HIS A 97 -3.94 9.26 17.97
C HIS A 97 -4.33 8.66 16.61
N VAL A 98 -4.00 9.33 15.50
CA VAL A 98 -4.25 8.82 14.15
C VAL A 98 -3.52 7.50 13.90
N LEU A 99 -2.24 7.42 14.27
CA LEU A 99 -1.45 6.20 14.11
C LEU A 99 -1.97 5.05 15.00
N ASP A 100 -2.38 5.36 16.23
CA ASP A 100 -2.95 4.37 17.15
C ASP A 100 -4.29 3.82 16.65
N ILE A 101 -5.15 4.65 16.02
CA ILE A 101 -6.39 4.19 15.37
C ILE A 101 -6.05 3.21 14.25
N LEU A 102 -5.20 3.61 13.31
CA LEU A 102 -4.84 2.75 12.16
C LEU A 102 -4.21 1.43 12.61
N LYS A 103 -3.34 1.47 13.62
CA LYS A 103 -2.73 0.27 14.21
C LYS A 103 -3.78 -0.66 14.84
N LYS A 104 -4.73 -0.12 15.60
CA LYS A 104 -5.81 -0.90 16.22
C LYS A 104 -6.72 -1.53 15.18
N GLU A 105 -7.15 -0.75 14.19
CA GLU A 105 -7.99 -1.26 13.09
C GLU A 105 -7.26 -2.33 12.28
N PHE A 106 -5.98 -2.14 11.96
CA PHE A 106 -5.19 -3.13 11.22
C PHE A 106 -5.05 -4.44 12.00
N LYS A 107 -4.71 -4.36 13.29
CA LYS A 107 -4.63 -5.53 14.17
C LYS A 107 -5.98 -6.26 14.25
N LEU A 108 -7.08 -5.52 14.37
CA LEU A 108 -8.43 -6.10 14.38
C LEU A 108 -8.75 -6.82 13.07
N ALA A 109 -8.44 -6.19 11.92
CA ALA A 109 -8.64 -6.79 10.62
C ALA A 109 -7.85 -8.10 10.45
N MET A 110 -6.57 -8.13 10.85
CA MET A 110 -5.76 -9.35 10.84
C MET A 110 -6.38 -10.46 11.68
N MET A 111 -6.81 -10.15 12.91
CA MET A 111 -7.45 -11.14 13.79
C MET A 111 -8.74 -11.71 13.17
N LEU A 112 -9.56 -10.87 12.55
CA LEU A 112 -10.81 -11.31 11.89
C LEU A 112 -10.57 -12.08 10.60
N CYS A 113 -9.43 -11.86 9.93
CA CYS A 113 -8.99 -12.64 8.77
C CYS A 113 -8.23 -13.92 9.15
N GLY A 114 -8.02 -14.20 10.44
CA GLY A 114 -7.31 -15.38 10.91
C GLY A 114 -5.79 -15.32 10.75
N CYS A 115 -5.21 -14.12 10.65
CA CYS A 115 -3.77 -13.92 10.49
C CYS A 115 -3.14 -13.46 11.80
N GLN A 116 -2.18 -14.22 12.32
CA GLN A 116 -1.44 -13.88 13.55
C GLN A 116 -0.29 -12.92 13.28
N THR A 117 0.39 -13.07 12.14
CA THR A 117 1.55 -12.26 11.76
C THR A 117 1.36 -11.58 10.41
N VAL A 118 2.12 -10.51 10.17
CA VAL A 118 2.06 -9.77 8.89
C VAL A 118 2.51 -10.64 7.72
N ASN A 119 3.38 -11.64 7.98
CA ASN A 119 3.89 -12.54 6.96
C ASN A 119 2.84 -13.55 6.46
N GLU A 120 1.72 -13.70 7.18
CA GLU A 120 0.58 -14.54 6.75
C GLU A 120 -0.37 -13.78 5.80
N LEU A 121 -0.15 -12.48 5.58
CA LEU A 121 -0.96 -11.69 4.66
C LEU A 121 -0.53 -11.94 3.22
N ASP A 122 -1.40 -12.58 2.46
CA ASP A 122 -1.16 -12.84 1.04
C ASP A 122 -2.42 -12.59 0.19
N LYS A 123 -2.31 -12.85 -1.12
CA LYS A 123 -3.39 -12.63 -2.09
C LYS A 123 -4.62 -13.52 -1.86
N SER A 124 -4.52 -14.64 -1.12
CA SER A 124 -5.66 -15.53 -0.83
C SER A 124 -6.72 -14.86 0.05
N LEU A 125 -6.34 -13.84 0.81
CA LEU A 125 -7.25 -13.03 1.62
C LEU A 125 -8.10 -12.07 0.79
N LEU A 126 -7.82 -11.95 -0.52
CA LEU A 126 -8.41 -10.97 -1.39
C LEU A 126 -9.23 -11.64 -2.49
N HIS A 127 -10.44 -11.12 -2.71
CA HIS A 127 -11.19 -11.41 -3.91
C HIS A 127 -10.88 -10.34 -4.97
N THR A 128 -10.01 -10.64 -5.93
CA THR A 128 -9.47 -9.64 -6.88
C THR A 128 -10.14 -9.66 -8.25
N THR A 129 -11.26 -10.38 -8.43
CA THR A 129 -11.92 -10.60 -9.72
C THR A 129 -12.24 -9.31 -10.48
N THR A 130 -12.50 -8.20 -9.78
CA THR A 130 -12.84 -6.90 -10.39
C THR A 130 -11.64 -5.99 -10.65
N LEU A 131 -10.45 -6.30 -10.10
CA LEU A 131 -9.24 -5.49 -10.32
C LEU A 131 -8.58 -5.80 -11.67
N THR A 132 -8.70 -7.03 -12.15
CA THR A 132 -8.19 -7.48 -13.45
C THR A 132 -9.16 -7.24 -14.62
N SER A 133 -10.40 -6.82 -14.35
CA SER A 133 -11.47 -6.73 -15.36
C SER A 133 -11.62 -5.35 -16.01
N LYS A 134 -10.66 -4.44 -15.82
CA LYS A 134 -10.65 -3.11 -16.43
C LYS A 134 -9.53 -2.99 -17.45
N LEU A 135 -9.62 -3.80 -18.49
CA LEU A 135 -9.12 -3.53 -19.84
C LEU A 135 -10.19 -4.02 -20.83
#